data_AF-A0A496PZ64-F1
#
_entry.id   AF-A0A496PZ64-F1
#
_cell.length_a   1.000
_cell.length_b   1.000
_cell.length_c   1.000
_cell.angle_alpha   90.00
_cell.angle_beta   90.00
_cell.angle_gamma   90.00
#
_symmetry.space_group_name_H-M   'P 1'
#
loop_
_entity.id
_entity.type
_entity.pdbx_description
1 polymer ?
#
loop_
_entity_poly.entity_id
_entity_poly.type
_entity_poly.pdbx_seq_one_letter_code
_entity_poly.pdbx_strand_id
1 'polypeptide(L)' 'MRRIKLHLEVEEYEPLHRLASELGVRPEVIIYTGLDEIMKRAREEAVRERIIEIRDMRRSSLPAWADHAHEVHAYESM' A
#
# COMPACT_ATOMS: atom_id res chain seq x y z
N MET A 1 18.07 18.80 3.92
CA MET A 1 16.75 18.16 3.68
C MET A 1 16.77 16.74 4.22
N ARG A 2 15.75 16.30 4.96
CA ARG A 2 15.61 14.88 5.33
C ARG A 2 14.89 14.16 4.19
N ARG A 3 15.37 12.97 3.81
CA ARG A 3 14.75 12.14 2.75
C ARG A 3 14.36 10.80 3.35
N ILE A 4 13.14 10.36 3.06
CA ILE A 4 12.65 9.01 3.36
C ILE A 4 12.62 8.26 2.04
N LYS A 5 13.08 7.01 2.03
CA LYS A 5 12.96 6.09 0.88
C LYS A 5 12.01 4.96 1.28
N LEU A 6 11.03 4.68 0.44
CA LEU A 6 10.16 3.52 0.57
C LEU A 6 10.66 2.45 -0.39
N HIS A 7 11.02 1.29 0.17
CA HIS A 7 11.33 0.09 -0.59
C HIS A 7 10.08 -0.77 -0.60
N LEU A 8 9.65 -1.15 -1.81
CA LEU A 8 8.49 -1.98 -2.09
C LEU A 8 8.97 -3.27 -2.75
N GLU A 9 8.34 -4.39 -2.40
CA GLU A 9 8.48 -5.62 -3.16
C GLU A 9 7.76 -5.50 -4.52
N VAL A 10 8.00 -6.43 -5.44
CA VAL A 10 7.40 -6.38 -6.78
C VAL A 10 5.87 -6.43 -6.70
N GLU A 11 5.36 -7.27 -5.80
CA GLU A 11 3.94 -7.44 -5.47
C GLU A 11 3.30 -6.16 -4.96
N GLU A 12 4.06 -5.29 -4.30
CA GLU A 12 3.64 -3.97 -3.85
C GLU A 12 3.86 -2.90 -4.94
N TYR A 13 4.84 -3.05 -5.82
CA TYR A 13 5.13 -2.04 -6.82
C TYR A 13 4.18 -2.12 -8.02
N GLU A 14 3.88 -3.32 -8.51
CA GLU A 14 3.06 -3.55 -9.70
C GLU A 14 1.65 -2.94 -9.65
N PRO A 15 0.83 -3.17 -8.60
CA PRO A 15 -0.51 -2.57 -8.53
C PRO A 15 -0.44 -1.05 -8.39
N LEU A 16 0.59 -0.53 -7.69
CA LEU A 16 0.81 0.91 -7.55
C LEU A 16 1.19 1.55 -8.88
N HIS A 17 2.08 0.90 -9.64
CA HIS A 17 2.48 1.35 -10.97
C HIS A 17 1.30 1.31 -11.96
N ARG A 18 0.47 0.27 -11.89
CA ARG A 18 -0.75 0.14 -12.70
C ARG A 18 -1.70 1.31 -12.46
N LEU A 19 -2.02 1.60 -11.20
CA LEU A 19 -2.86 2.75 -10.84
C LEU A 19 -2.25 4.08 -11.31
N ALA A 20 -0.93 4.25 -11.19
CA ALA A 20 -0.25 5.46 -11.63
C ALA A 20 -0.36 5.65 -13.16
N SER A 21 -0.17 4.56 -13.90
CA SER A 21 -0.28 4.54 -15.36
C SER A 21 -1.71 4.89 -15.81
N GLU A 22 -2.72 4.29 -15.19
CA GLU A 22 -4.15 4.58 -15.48
C GLU A 22 -4.50 6.05 -15.26
N LEU A 23 -3.93 6.68 -14.24
CA LEU A 23 -4.15 8.08 -13.90
C LEU A 23 -3.22 9.04 -14.65
N GLY A 24 -2.26 8.55 -15.43
CA GLY A 24 -1.27 9.36 -16.14
C GLY A 24 -0.32 10.13 -15.22
N VAL A 25 -0.05 9.60 -14.02
CA VAL A 25 0.83 10.20 -13.02
C VAL A 25 2.01 9.29 -12.70
N ARG A 26 2.97 9.80 -11.92
CA ARG A 26 4.06 8.97 -11.42
C ARG A 26 3.64 8.20 -10.16
N PRO A 27 4.18 6.99 -9.91
CA PRO A 27 4.04 6.24 -8.66
C PRO A 27 4.21 7.09 -7.39
N GLU A 28 5.17 8.02 -7.38
CA GLU A 28 5.43 8.87 -6.21
C GLU A 28 4.26 9.80 -5.87
N VAL A 29 3.42 10.17 -6.85
CA VAL A 29 2.22 10.99 -6.63
C VAL A 29 1.19 10.23 -5.81
N ILE A 30 1.01 8.94 -6.07
CA ILE A 30 0.10 8.08 -5.30
C ILE A 30 0.59 7.97 -3.85
N ILE A 31 1.88 7.69 -3.67
CA ILE A 31 2.49 7.58 -2.34
C ILE A 31 2.32 8.89 -1.57
N TYR A 32 2.59 10.03 -2.22
CA TYR A 32 2.45 11.34 -1.60
C TYR A 32 0.99 11.66 -1.25
N THR A 33 0.04 11.26 -2.10
CA THR A 33 -1.40 11.42 -1.85
C THR A 33 -1.84 10.59 -0.63
N GLY A 34 -1.40 9.33 -0.53
CA GLY A 34 -1.68 8.49 0.64
C GLY A 34 -1.11 9.09 1.93
N LEU A 35 0.10 9.66 1.86
CA LEU A 35 0.69 10.37 3.00
C LEU A 35 -0.13 11.61 3.39
N ASP A 36 -0.53 12.44 2.43
CA ASP A 36 -1.33 13.65 2.68
C ASP A 36 -2.67 13.32 3.34
N GLU A 37 -3.37 12.29 2.85
CA GLU A 37 -4.64 11.84 3.42
C GLU A 37 -4.47 11.26 4.84
N ILE A 38 -3.41 10.49 5.10
CA ILE A 38 -3.09 10.02 6.45
C ILE A 38 -2.82 11.19 7.39
N MET A 39 -2.03 12.18 6.94
CA MET A 39 -1.65 13.32 7.78
C MET A 39 -2.84 14.22 8.11
N LYS A 40 -3.76 14.44 7.17
CA LYS A 40 -5.02 15.17 7.40
C LYS A 40 -5.88 14.52 8.48
N ARG A 41 -5.89 13.19 8.52
CA ARG A 41 -6.75 12.38 9.39
C ARG A 41 -6.05 11.86 10.64
N ALA A 42 -4.81 12.27 10.89
CA ALA A 42 -3.97 11.75 11.97
C ALA A 42 -4.52 12.00 13.41
N ARG A 43 -5.58 12.78 13.57
CA ARG A 43 -6.27 12.97 14.86
C ARG A 43 -7.41 11.97 15.10
N GLU A 44 -7.84 11.25 14.06
CA GLU A 44 -8.85 10.20 14.17
C GLU A 44 -8.23 8.97 14.83
N GLU A 45 -8.86 8.45 15.89
CA GLU A 45 -8.35 7.30 16.63
C GLU A 45 -8.19 6.07 15.73
N ALA A 46 -9.19 5.79 14.89
CA ALA A 46 -9.15 4.69 13.93
C ALA A 46 -7.95 4.77 12.97
N VAL A 47 -7.51 5.97 12.58
CA VAL A 47 -6.32 6.14 11.72
C VAL A 47 -5.04 5.86 12.51
N ARG A 48 -4.98 6.26 13.79
CA ARG A 48 -3.84 5.98 14.67
C ARG A 48 -3.68 4.48 14.92
N GLU A 49 -4.78 3.81 15.26
CA GLU A 49 -4.82 2.36 15.42
C GLU A 49 -4.37 1.68 14.13
N ARG A 50 -4.88 2.13 12.98
CA ARG A 50 -4.50 1.55 11.69
C ARG A 50 -3.02 1.72 11.35
N ILE A 51 -2.39 2.85 11.69
CA ILE A 51 -0.95 3.07 11.51
C ILE A 51 -0.15 2.06 12.34
N ILE A 52 -0.59 1.80 13.58
CA ILE A 52 0.05 0.82 14.48
C ILE A 52 -0.12 -0.59 13.91
N GLU A 53 -1.32 -0.95 13.45
CA GLU A 53 -1.58 -2.25 12.81
C GLU A 53 -0.71 -2.48 11.59
N ILE A 54 -0.64 -1.52 10.66
CA ILE A 54 0.16 -1.64 9.44
C ILE A 54 1.65 -1.79 9.77
N ARG A 55 2.16 -1.06 10.78
CA ARG A 55 3.54 -1.22 11.26
C ARG A 55 3.83 -2.66 11.66
N ASP A 56 2.88 -3.30 12.34
CA ASP A 56 3.04 -4.67 12.85
C ASP A 56 2.85 -5.71 11.74
N MET A 57 1.87 -5.52 10.85
CA MET A 57 1.60 -6.38 9.69
C MET A 57 2.72 -6.38 8.65
N ARG A 58 3.39 -5.25 8.42
CA ARG A 58 4.44 -5.13 7.38
C ARG A 58 5.60 -6.11 7.58
N ARG A 59 5.76 -6.68 8.78
CA ARG A 59 6.79 -7.68 9.07
C ARG A 59 6.37 -9.11 8.74
N SER A 60 5.07 -9.37 8.58
CA SER A 60 4.51 -10.72 8.51
C SER A 60 3.62 -10.97 7.30
N SER A 61 3.17 -9.93 6.60
CA SER A 61 2.19 -10.05 5.51
C SER A 61 2.30 -8.89 4.53
N LEU A 62 1.95 -9.18 3.27
CA LEU A 62 1.79 -8.15 2.25
C LEU A 62 0.54 -7.30 2.54
N PRO A 63 0.54 -6.01 2.14
CA PRO A 63 -0.66 -5.19 2.19
C PRO A 63 -1.79 -5.80 1.36
N ALA A 64 -3.04 -5.60 1.79
CA ALA A 64 -4.21 -6.13 1.07
C ALA A 64 -4.39 -5.62 -0.37
N TRP A 65 -3.70 -4.54 -0.74
CA TRP A 65 -3.70 -3.98 -2.09
C TRP A 65 -2.55 -4.51 -2.96
N ALA A 66 -1.60 -5.25 -2.38
CA ALA A 66 -0.51 -5.86 -3.12
C ALA A 66 -1.02 -7.04 -3.96
N ASP A 67 -0.39 -7.27 -5.10
CA ASP A 67 -0.71 -8.40 -5.96
C ASP A 67 -0.14 -9.67 -5.32
N HIS A 68 -0.99 -10.47 -4.68
CA HIS A 68 -0.61 -11.80 -4.20
C HIS A 68 -0.43 -12.74 -5.39
N ALA A 69 0.74 -12.73 -6.03
CA ALA A 69 0.99 -13.50 -7.25
C ALA A 69 0.93 -15.04 -7.08
N HIS A 70 0.63 -15.59 -5.89
CA HIS A 70 0.58 -17.05 -5.68
C HIS A 70 -0.50 -17.56 -4.71
N GLU A 71 -1.56 -16.82 -4.38
CA GLU A 71 -2.75 -17.46 -3.79
C GLU A 71 -3.67 -17.98 -4.89
N VAL A 72 -3.21 -19.04 -5.55
CA VAL A 72 -4.10 -19.99 -6.23
C VAL A 72 -4.83 -20.76 -5.14
N HIS A 73 -5.85 -20.15 -4.54
CA HIS A 73 -6.83 -20.86 -3.74
C HIS A 73 -8.16 -20.88 -4.46
N ALA A 74 -8.39 -22.04 -5.07
CA ALA A 74 -9.67 -22.72 -5.13
C ALA A 74 -10.83 -21.88 -5.70
N TYR A 75 -10.80 -21.66 -7.01
CA TYR A 75 -12.09 -21.78 -7.71
C TYR A 75 -12.40 -23.27 -7.72
N GLU A 76 -13.41 -23.63 -6.95
CA GLU A 76 -14.03 -24.95 -6.91
C GLU A 76 -14.22 -25.47 -8.35
N SER A 77 -13.46 -26.50 -8.72
CA SER A 77 -13.86 -27.36 -9.83
C SER A 77 -15.16 -28.03 -9.41
N MET A 78 -16.24 -27.62 -10.08
CA MET A 78 -17.49 -28.38 -10.20
C MET A 78 -17.26 -29.86 -10.49
#